data_AF-A0A942J5G2-F1
#
_entry.id   AF-A0A942J5G2-F1
#
_cell.length_a   1.000
_cell.length_b   1.000
_cell.length_c   1.000
_cell.angle_alpha   90.00
_cell.angle_beta   90.00
_cell.angle_gamma   90.00
#
_symmetry.space_group_name_H-M   'P 1'
#
loop_
_entity.id
_entity.type
_entity.pdbx_description
1 polymer ?
#
loop_
_entity_poly.entity_id
_entity_poly.type
_entity_poly.pdbx_seq_one_letter_code
_entity_poly.pdbx_strand_id
1 'polypeptide(L)'
;MRRLLWLIVVLSLIPGLLLAYDRFQAEGVSRTVTLLMDEIALRDQAAIAGVSIFELAERYRALGLNGIAVYEDTLESLEAKGRVAKLSNAEAKATAALLGESLPELPANSTLVTELVPGGAAGLLAKNTPEPQRVTLAGREWLLFAGDARLRPAGPDLAALAVWQAAGWDIAFRPRNFPQLSAVGADFPEGVSYIIHAGTEIAGHPNLIDELVEVSQGFLTGIIEGTPQDGQNQIVNRVPTTRVFSISQEWLDTMRPEEAVPRFVLAANERGARLLYLRPYSRERMGDMFGNTEALISGLVTALKAEGFTIGPVRPLVYEPNHSLRLLSA
;
A
#
# COMPACT_ATOMS: atom_id res chain seq x y z
N MET A 1 -33.73 -0.50 -55.52
CA MET A 1 -32.46 0.12 -55.09
C MET A 1 -32.52 0.73 -53.69
N ARG A 2 -33.38 1.73 -53.42
CA ARG A 2 -33.41 2.44 -52.12
C ARG A 2 -33.60 1.52 -50.90
N ARG A 3 -34.49 0.53 -50.98
CA ARG A 3 -34.74 -0.44 -49.90
C ARG A 3 -33.55 -1.37 -49.64
N LEU A 4 -32.76 -1.69 -50.68
CA LEU A 4 -31.58 -2.54 -50.57
C LEU A 4 -30.43 -1.80 -49.88
N LEU A 5 -30.25 -0.51 -50.19
CA LEU A 5 -29.26 0.35 -49.54
C LEU A 5 -29.56 0.53 -48.05
N TRP A 6 -30.82 0.75 -47.68
CA TRP A 6 -31.23 0.80 -46.27
C TRP A 6 -30.99 -0.51 -45.53
N LEU A 7 -31.18 -1.65 -46.20
CA LEU A 7 -30.96 -2.96 -45.60
C LEU A 7 -29.48 -3.19 -45.29
N ILE A 8 -28.57 -2.77 -46.20
CA ILE A 8 -27.12 -2.83 -45.99
C ILE A 8 -26.68 -1.93 -44.82
N VAL A 9 -27.23 -0.71 -44.72
CA VAL A 9 -26.91 0.23 -43.62
C VAL A 9 -27.37 -0.32 -42.27
N VAL A 10 -28.55 -0.92 -42.19
CA VAL A 10 -29.04 -1.53 -40.95
C VAL A 10 -28.20 -2.75 -40.57
N LEU A 11 -27.82 -3.59 -41.55
CA LEU A 11 -26.95 -4.75 -41.31
C LEU A 11 -25.54 -4.35 -40.86
N SER A 12 -24.98 -3.25 -41.36
CA SER A 12 -23.66 -2.76 -40.93
C SER A 12 -23.66 -2.16 -39.52
N LEU A 13 -24.83 -1.79 -38.98
CA LEU A 13 -24.98 -1.29 -37.61
C LEU A 13 -24.96 -2.41 -36.56
N ILE A 14 -25.28 -3.65 -36.96
CA ILE A 14 -25.39 -4.79 -36.03
C ILE A 14 -24.04 -5.12 -35.36
N PRO A 15 -22.91 -5.24 -36.06
CA PRO A 15 -21.61 -5.48 -35.43
C PRO A 15 -21.19 -4.35 -34.50
N GLY A 16 -21.46 -3.09 -34.88
CA GLY A 16 -21.18 -1.91 -34.05
C GLY A 16 -22.01 -1.89 -32.77
N LEU A 17 -23.29 -2.26 -32.84
CA LEU A 17 -24.17 -2.39 -31.67
C LEU A 17 -23.77 -3.56 -30.76
N LEU A 18 -23.37 -4.69 -31.33
CA LEU A 18 -22.88 -5.83 -30.54
C LEU A 18 -21.56 -5.49 -29.84
N LEU A 19 -20.63 -4.83 -30.53
CA LEU A 19 -19.40 -4.32 -29.93
C LEU A 19 -19.68 -3.27 -28.85
N ALA A 20 -20.62 -2.36 -29.09
CA ALA A 20 -21.03 -1.36 -28.11
C ALA A 20 -21.74 -1.99 -26.90
N TYR A 21 -22.49 -3.07 -27.10
CA TYR A 21 -23.17 -3.81 -26.03
C TYR A 21 -22.19 -4.65 -25.20
N ASP A 22 -21.30 -5.39 -25.84
CA ASP A 22 -20.22 -6.12 -25.16
C ASP A 22 -19.30 -5.15 -24.42
N ARG A 23 -19.00 -4.00 -25.05
CA ARG A 23 -18.30 -2.90 -24.41
C ARG A 23 -19.12 -2.29 -23.29
N PHE A 24 -20.43 -2.12 -23.38
CA PHE A 24 -21.27 -1.61 -22.29
C PHE A 24 -21.40 -2.61 -21.12
N GLN A 25 -21.37 -3.91 -21.39
CA GLN A 25 -21.37 -4.94 -20.36
C GLN A 25 -19.99 -5.10 -19.71
N ALA A 26 -18.90 -4.93 -20.47
CA ALA A 26 -17.52 -4.92 -19.97
C ALA A 26 -17.12 -3.57 -19.31
N GLU A 27 -17.60 -2.45 -19.85
CA GLU A 27 -17.57 -1.08 -19.31
C GLU A 27 -18.74 -0.79 -18.38
N GLY A 28 -19.53 -1.80 -18.04
CA GLY A 28 -20.02 -1.97 -16.68
C GLY A 28 -18.81 -2.16 -15.78
N VAL A 29 -17.87 -1.20 -15.79
CA VAL A 29 -16.72 -1.08 -14.92
C VAL A 29 -17.31 -1.35 -13.58
N SER A 30 -16.93 -2.49 -13.00
CA SER A 30 -17.34 -2.90 -11.67
C SER A 30 -17.32 -1.64 -10.82
N ARG A 31 -18.52 -1.11 -10.51
CA ARG A 31 -18.71 0.09 -9.68
C ARG A 31 -18.46 -0.38 -8.26
N THR A 32 -17.31 -0.96 -8.03
CA THR A 32 -16.86 -1.53 -6.78
C THR A 32 -15.60 -0.79 -6.42
N VAL A 33 -15.64 -0.18 -5.25
CA VAL A 33 -14.47 0.47 -4.67
C VAL A 33 -14.14 -0.17 -3.34
N THR A 34 -12.86 -0.22 -3.03
CA THR A 34 -12.35 -0.63 -1.72
C THR A 34 -11.93 0.61 -0.96
N LEU A 35 -12.44 0.77 0.27
CA LEU A 35 -12.00 1.80 1.20
C LEU A 35 -10.86 1.22 2.03
N LEU A 36 -9.63 1.66 1.77
CA LEU A 36 -8.43 1.21 2.45
C LEU A 36 -8.03 2.24 3.51
N MET A 37 -7.96 1.83 4.78
CA MET A 37 -7.42 2.70 5.83
C MET A 37 -5.90 2.58 5.91
N ASP A 38 -5.20 3.70 6.11
CA ASP A 38 -3.77 3.69 6.42
C ASP A 38 -3.50 3.07 7.81
N GLU A 39 -2.72 1.99 7.84
CA GLU A 39 -2.49 1.23 9.06
C GLU A 39 -1.67 1.98 10.11
N ILE A 40 -0.67 2.77 9.69
CA ILE A 40 0.16 3.56 10.61
C ILE A 40 -0.66 4.70 11.21
N ALA A 41 -1.37 5.46 10.37
CA ALA A 41 -2.18 6.58 10.87
C ALA A 41 -3.35 6.10 11.75
N LEU A 42 -3.95 4.93 11.45
CA LEU A 42 -4.94 4.30 12.30
C LEU A 42 -4.35 3.88 13.65
N ARG A 43 -3.13 3.31 13.65
CA ARG A 43 -2.42 2.94 14.88
C ARG A 43 -2.19 4.16 15.77
N ASP A 44 -1.75 5.28 15.19
CA ASP A 44 -1.49 6.51 15.91
C ASP A 44 -2.78 7.06 16.54
N GLN A 45 -3.89 7.07 15.79
CA GLN A 45 -5.18 7.50 16.31
C GLN A 45 -5.71 6.56 17.41
N ALA A 46 -5.53 5.25 17.27
CA ALA A 46 -5.90 4.26 18.28
C ALA A 46 -5.09 4.42 19.58
N ALA A 47 -3.78 4.70 19.45
CA ALA A 47 -2.92 4.98 20.59
C ALA A 47 -3.39 6.21 21.38
N ILE A 48 -3.84 7.28 20.69
CA ILE A 48 -4.42 8.46 21.35
C ILE A 48 -5.74 8.13 22.06
N ALA A 49 -6.58 7.27 21.46
CA ALA A 49 -7.82 6.80 22.10
C ALA A 49 -7.60 5.82 23.26
N GLY A 50 -6.38 5.29 23.45
CA GLY A 50 -6.11 4.25 24.44
C GLY A 50 -6.77 2.90 24.13
N VAL A 51 -7.12 2.64 22.87
CA VAL A 51 -7.71 1.38 22.40
C VAL A 51 -6.75 0.65 21.46
N SER A 52 -7.02 -0.63 21.21
CA SER A 52 -6.24 -1.36 20.21
C SER A 52 -6.54 -0.86 18.79
N ILE A 53 -5.56 -0.96 17.89
CA ILE A 53 -5.76 -0.67 16.45
C ILE A 53 -6.93 -1.47 15.87
N PHE A 54 -7.06 -2.73 16.26
CA PHE A 54 -8.10 -3.61 15.76
C PHE A 54 -9.49 -3.18 16.24
N GLU A 55 -9.63 -2.80 17.51
CA GLU A 55 -10.90 -2.27 18.05
C GLU A 55 -11.35 -1.01 17.32
N LEU A 56 -10.42 -0.06 17.06
CA LEU A 56 -10.74 1.14 16.30
C LEU A 56 -11.08 0.82 14.83
N ALA A 57 -10.36 -0.12 14.22
CA ALA A 57 -10.65 -0.57 12.86
C ALA A 57 -12.06 -1.17 12.76
N GLU A 58 -12.45 -2.01 13.72
CA GLU A 58 -13.77 -2.63 13.78
C GLU A 58 -14.90 -1.60 13.95
N ARG A 59 -14.66 -0.57 14.76
CA ARG A 59 -15.58 0.58 14.86
C ARG A 59 -15.77 1.27 13.51
N TYR A 60 -14.68 1.49 12.77
CA TYR A 60 -14.75 2.08 11.42
C TYR A 60 -15.33 1.14 10.37
N ARG A 61 -15.14 -0.18 10.52
CA ARG A 61 -15.77 -1.20 9.68
C ARG A 61 -17.29 -1.17 9.77
N ALA A 62 -17.84 -0.93 10.96
CA ALA A 62 -19.28 -0.74 11.14
C ALA A 62 -19.86 0.44 10.33
N LEU A 63 -19.02 1.40 9.94
CA LEU A 63 -19.39 2.55 9.09
C LEU A 63 -19.20 2.28 7.60
N GLY A 64 -18.64 1.12 7.22
CA GLY A 64 -18.46 0.68 5.84
C GLY A 64 -17.02 0.72 5.32
N LEU A 65 -16.03 0.99 6.18
CA LEU A 65 -14.62 0.70 5.87
C LEU A 65 -14.44 -0.81 5.68
N ASN A 66 -13.70 -1.25 4.66
CA ASN A 66 -13.61 -2.68 4.34
C ASN A 66 -12.19 -3.19 4.04
N GLY A 67 -11.19 -2.32 4.07
CA GLY A 67 -9.81 -2.74 3.89
C GLY A 67 -8.80 -1.90 4.65
N ILE A 68 -7.58 -2.43 4.71
CA ILE A 68 -6.46 -1.90 5.49
C ILE A 68 -5.19 -1.96 4.64
N ALA A 69 -4.39 -0.90 4.68
CA ALA A 69 -3.12 -0.81 3.97
C ALA A 69 -1.96 -1.03 4.95
N VAL A 70 -1.49 -2.27 5.01
CA VAL A 70 -0.48 -2.74 5.96
C VAL A 70 0.92 -2.53 5.40
N TYR A 71 1.77 -1.90 6.18
CA TYR A 71 3.16 -1.65 5.82
C TYR A 71 4.04 -2.86 6.10
N GLU A 72 5.08 -3.05 5.28
CA GLU A 72 6.16 -3.92 5.70
C GLU A 72 6.89 -3.35 6.92
N ASP A 73 7.46 -4.23 7.72
CA ASP A 73 8.29 -3.81 8.83
C ASP A 73 9.57 -3.15 8.35
N THR A 74 10.06 -2.22 9.17
CA THR A 74 11.37 -1.60 9.02
C THR A 74 12.18 -1.82 10.28
N LEU A 75 13.47 -1.46 10.27
CA LEU A 75 14.27 -1.46 11.51
C LEU A 75 13.58 -0.66 12.63
N GLU A 76 13.02 0.50 12.30
CA GLU A 76 12.30 1.34 13.27
C GLU A 76 11.03 0.68 13.81
N SER A 77 10.24 0.00 12.97
CA SER A 77 9.05 -0.70 13.46
C SER A 77 9.41 -1.94 14.28
N LEU A 78 10.47 -2.67 13.91
CA LEU A 78 10.97 -3.81 14.69
C LEU A 78 11.46 -3.38 16.08
N GLU A 79 12.14 -2.24 16.16
CA GLU A 79 12.54 -1.65 17.44
C GLU A 79 11.32 -1.26 18.27
N ALA A 80 10.35 -0.57 17.69
CA ALA A 80 9.11 -0.19 18.37
C ALA A 80 8.33 -1.41 18.88
N LYS A 81 8.40 -2.54 18.17
CA LYS A 81 7.82 -3.84 18.57
C LYS A 81 8.69 -4.60 19.59
N GLY A 82 9.85 -4.09 19.98
CA GLY A 82 10.77 -4.74 20.92
C GLY A 82 11.44 -6.00 20.36
N ARG A 83 11.51 -6.15 19.04
CA ARG A 83 12.14 -7.31 18.37
C ARG A 83 13.65 -7.15 18.28
N VAL A 84 14.10 -5.91 18.15
CA VAL A 84 15.52 -5.51 18.06
C VAL A 84 15.75 -4.27 18.90
N ALA A 85 17.00 -4.03 19.27
CA ALA A 85 17.46 -2.74 19.79
C ALA A 85 18.43 -2.12 18.80
N LYS A 86 18.46 -0.79 18.73
CA LYS A 86 19.44 -0.08 17.90
C LYS A 86 20.29 0.88 18.73
N LEU A 87 21.50 1.14 18.24
CA LEU A 87 22.35 2.23 18.69
C LEU A 87 22.82 3.03 17.48
N SER A 88 22.84 4.34 17.59
CA SER A 88 23.62 5.19 16.69
C SER A 88 25.12 4.97 16.91
N ASN A 89 25.93 5.36 15.93
CA ASN A 89 27.39 5.34 16.03
C ASN A 89 27.89 6.07 17.30
N ALA A 90 27.30 7.22 17.64
CA ALA A 90 27.68 7.99 18.82
C ALA A 90 27.38 7.23 20.13
N GLU A 91 26.20 6.63 20.24
CA GLU A 91 25.80 5.85 21.41
C GLU A 91 26.65 4.59 21.57
N ALA A 92 26.98 3.91 20.47
CA ALA A 92 27.85 2.74 20.48
C ALA A 92 29.26 3.10 20.97
N LYS A 93 29.85 4.20 20.47
CA LYS A 93 31.17 4.69 20.92
C LYS A 93 31.15 5.12 22.38
N ALA A 94 30.11 5.82 22.82
CA ALA A 94 29.97 6.22 24.22
C ALA A 94 29.85 4.99 25.14
N THR A 95 29.08 3.99 24.73
CA THR A 95 28.94 2.72 25.46
C THR A 95 30.26 1.96 25.54
N ALA A 96 31.00 1.85 24.43
CA ALA A 96 32.30 1.19 24.42
C ALA A 96 33.31 1.90 25.33
N ALA A 97 33.37 3.23 25.28
CA ALA A 97 34.23 4.03 26.14
C ALA A 97 33.90 3.84 27.63
N LEU A 98 32.61 3.76 27.97
CA LEU A 98 32.16 3.50 29.34
C LEU A 98 32.61 2.12 29.85
N LEU A 99 32.59 1.11 28.98
CA LEU A 99 32.97 -0.27 29.31
C LEU A 99 34.48 -0.53 29.22
N GLY A 100 35.27 0.43 28.73
CA GLY A 100 36.69 0.21 28.42
C GLY A 100 36.91 -0.75 27.25
N GLU A 101 35.90 -0.95 26.41
CA GLU A 101 35.96 -1.78 25.22
C GLU A 101 36.43 -0.96 24.00
N SER A 102 37.11 -1.62 23.07
CA SER A 102 37.47 -1.02 21.78
C SER A 102 36.53 -1.54 20.72
N LEU A 103 35.85 -0.61 20.03
CA LEU A 103 35.11 -0.92 18.81
C LEU A 103 36.02 -0.77 17.59
N PRO A 104 35.80 -1.57 16.53
CA PRO A 104 36.42 -1.31 15.25
C PRO A 104 36.01 0.08 14.73
N GLU A 105 36.72 0.56 13.71
CA GLU A 105 36.37 1.83 13.07
C GLU A 105 34.95 1.75 12.48
N LEU A 106 34.03 2.50 13.06
CA LEU A 106 32.64 2.55 12.62
C LEU A 106 32.47 3.64 11.55
N PRO A 107 31.94 3.30 10.35
CA PRO A 107 31.60 4.28 9.33
C PRO A 107 30.69 5.38 9.89
N ALA A 108 30.87 6.62 9.42
CA ALA A 108 30.04 7.74 9.85
C ALA A 108 28.54 7.43 9.67
N ASN A 109 27.73 7.80 10.66
CA ASN A 109 26.28 7.59 10.69
C ASN A 109 25.83 6.11 10.62
N SER A 110 26.69 5.15 10.95
CA SER A 110 26.27 3.76 11.09
C SER A 110 25.23 3.55 12.19
N THR A 111 24.38 2.54 11.97
CA THR A 111 23.38 2.06 12.91
C THR A 111 23.73 0.64 13.31
N LEU A 112 23.91 0.40 14.60
CA LEU A 112 24.14 -0.91 15.17
C LEU A 112 22.80 -1.49 15.60
N VAL A 113 22.56 -2.77 15.31
CA VAL A 113 21.30 -3.46 15.63
C VAL A 113 21.60 -4.78 16.32
N THR A 114 20.91 -5.09 17.41
CA THR A 114 21.00 -6.39 18.07
C THR A 114 19.61 -6.99 18.24
N GLU A 115 19.50 -8.30 18.17
CA GLU A 115 18.24 -9.01 18.37
C GLU A 115 17.87 -9.03 19.87
N LEU A 116 16.62 -8.69 20.18
CA LEU A 116 16.06 -8.86 21.53
C LEU A 116 15.29 -10.17 21.68
N VAL A 117 14.84 -10.73 20.55
CA VAL A 117 14.20 -12.03 20.45
C VAL A 117 14.86 -12.84 19.34
N PRO A 118 14.93 -14.18 19.44
CA PRO A 118 15.54 -15.01 18.41
C PRO A 118 14.94 -14.76 17.02
N GLY A 119 15.78 -14.44 16.03
CA GLY A 119 15.35 -14.16 14.66
C GLY A 119 14.64 -12.80 14.50
N GLY A 120 14.76 -11.91 15.48
CA GLY A 120 14.18 -10.57 15.45
C GLY A 120 14.66 -9.71 14.27
N ALA A 121 15.85 -9.97 13.74
CA ALA A 121 16.44 -9.28 12.59
C ALA A 121 16.48 -10.14 11.31
N ALA A 122 15.86 -11.33 11.30
CA ALA A 122 15.93 -12.25 10.16
C ALA A 122 15.45 -11.62 8.84
N GLY A 123 14.34 -10.87 8.89
CA GLY A 123 13.81 -10.16 7.72
C GLY A 123 14.71 -9.01 7.24
N LEU A 124 15.37 -8.29 8.16
CA LEU A 124 16.37 -7.29 7.81
C LEU A 124 17.54 -7.93 7.06
N LEU A 125 18.04 -9.07 7.53
CA LEU A 125 19.16 -9.78 6.90
C LEU A 125 18.77 -10.37 5.54
N ALA A 126 17.54 -10.88 5.39
CA ALA A 126 17.09 -11.50 4.14
C ALA A 126 16.91 -10.49 2.99
N LYS A 127 16.47 -9.27 3.30
CA LYS A 127 16.10 -8.25 2.30
C LYS A 127 17.19 -7.24 1.99
N ASN A 128 18.33 -7.30 2.67
CA ASN A 128 19.35 -6.25 2.57
C ASN A 128 20.73 -6.84 2.33
N THR A 129 21.37 -6.36 1.27
CA THR A 129 22.74 -6.72 0.90
C THR A 129 23.66 -5.50 1.04
N PRO A 130 24.99 -5.65 1.20
CA PRO A 130 25.65 -6.86 1.65
C PRO A 130 25.22 -7.25 3.08
N GLU A 131 25.55 -8.48 3.49
CA GLU A 131 25.36 -8.90 4.89
C GLU A 131 26.10 -7.90 5.81
N PRO A 132 25.44 -7.37 6.86
CA PRO A 132 26.05 -6.41 7.75
C PRO A 132 27.23 -7.03 8.50
N GLN A 133 28.26 -6.21 8.76
CA GLN A 133 29.38 -6.62 9.60
C GLN A 133 28.89 -6.88 11.03
N ARG A 134 29.56 -7.78 11.75
CA ARG A 134 29.23 -8.11 13.13
C ARG A 134 30.30 -7.55 14.05
N VAL A 135 29.86 -6.84 15.09
CA VAL A 135 30.74 -6.28 16.13
C VAL A 135 30.26 -6.73 17.49
N THR A 136 31.18 -6.89 18.44
CA THR A 136 30.83 -7.19 19.83
C THR A 136 30.88 -5.91 20.66
N LEU A 137 29.83 -5.66 21.43
CA LEU A 137 29.76 -4.56 22.38
C LEU A 137 28.98 -5.02 23.61
N ALA A 138 29.53 -4.82 24.80
CA ALA A 138 28.93 -5.24 26.07
C ALA A 138 28.62 -6.75 26.11
N GLY A 139 29.49 -7.57 25.52
CA GLY A 139 29.32 -9.03 25.42
C GLY A 139 28.15 -9.49 24.53
N ARG A 140 27.54 -8.57 23.75
CA ARG A 140 26.50 -8.89 22.77
C ARG A 140 27.00 -8.67 21.34
N GLU A 141 26.49 -9.47 20.42
CA GLU A 141 26.70 -9.27 18.98
C GLU A 141 25.76 -8.18 18.46
N TRP A 142 26.31 -7.30 17.62
CA TRP A 142 25.61 -6.22 16.94
C TRP A 142 25.88 -6.28 15.44
N LEU A 143 24.81 -6.19 14.65
CA LEU A 143 24.82 -6.03 13.21
C LEU A 143 25.07 -4.56 12.88
N LEU A 144 26.12 -4.29 12.11
CA LEU A 144 26.52 -2.95 11.70
C LEU A 144 25.98 -2.63 10.30
N PHE A 145 24.99 -1.74 10.25
CA PHE A 145 24.50 -1.17 9.00
C PHE A 145 25.14 0.19 8.75
N ALA A 146 25.63 0.41 7.53
CA ALA A 146 26.13 1.72 7.12
C ALA A 146 24.96 2.70 6.92
N GLY A 147 25.12 3.93 7.40
CA GLY A 147 24.12 5.00 7.29
C GLY A 147 22.91 4.84 8.21
N ASP A 148 21.92 5.73 7.99
CA ASP A 148 20.63 5.69 8.67
C ASP A 148 19.82 4.49 8.17
N ALA A 149 19.70 3.47 9.01
CA ALA A 149 19.01 2.23 8.69
C ALA A 149 17.55 2.22 9.17
N ARG A 150 16.99 3.32 9.71
CA ARG A 150 15.64 3.32 10.32
C ARG A 150 14.55 2.77 9.41
N LEU A 151 14.57 3.20 8.14
CA LEU A 151 13.57 2.80 7.14
C LEU A 151 13.98 1.56 6.34
N ARG A 152 15.05 0.87 6.75
CA ARG A 152 15.51 -0.35 6.09
C ARG A 152 14.44 -1.43 6.21
N PRO A 153 13.97 -2.01 5.09
CA PRO A 153 12.85 -2.96 5.06
C PRO A 153 13.24 -4.29 5.69
N ALA A 154 12.28 -4.88 6.41
CA ALA A 154 12.40 -6.14 7.13
C ALA A 154 11.31 -7.14 6.75
N GLY A 155 10.48 -6.85 5.75
CA GLY A 155 9.44 -7.75 5.26
C GLY A 155 8.15 -7.71 6.08
N PRO A 156 7.17 -8.56 5.73
CA PRO A 156 5.86 -8.51 6.37
C PRO A 156 5.86 -9.04 7.81
N ASP A 157 5.07 -8.40 8.67
CA ASP A 157 4.64 -9.03 9.93
C ASP A 157 3.50 -10.02 9.63
N LEU A 158 3.87 -11.27 9.37
CA LEU A 158 2.92 -12.34 9.04
C LEU A 158 1.89 -12.60 10.14
N ALA A 159 2.26 -12.40 11.41
CA ALA A 159 1.33 -12.56 12.52
C ALA A 159 0.28 -11.45 12.52
N ALA A 160 0.68 -10.20 12.32
CA ALA A 160 -0.25 -9.09 12.19
C ALA A 160 -1.17 -9.23 10.96
N LEU A 161 -0.62 -9.65 9.81
CA LEU A 161 -1.40 -9.92 8.60
C LEU A 161 -2.44 -11.03 8.81
N ALA A 162 -2.07 -12.12 9.48
CA ALA A 162 -2.97 -13.22 9.77
C ALA A 162 -4.19 -12.77 10.62
N VAL A 163 -4.01 -11.82 11.54
CA VAL A 163 -5.13 -11.24 12.32
C VAL A 163 -6.12 -10.52 11.40
N TRP A 164 -5.63 -9.68 10.49
CA TRP A 164 -6.48 -8.97 9.53
C TRP A 164 -7.19 -9.93 8.57
N GLN A 165 -6.48 -10.94 8.07
CA GLN A 165 -7.02 -11.96 7.18
C GLN A 165 -8.11 -12.80 7.85
N ALA A 166 -7.85 -13.27 9.08
CA ALA A 166 -8.83 -14.04 9.85
C ALA A 166 -10.10 -13.23 10.15
N ALA A 167 -9.97 -11.91 10.28
CA ALA A 167 -11.08 -10.99 10.46
C ALA A 167 -11.81 -10.63 9.16
N GLY A 168 -11.34 -11.09 7.99
CA GLY A 168 -11.96 -10.87 6.69
C GLY A 168 -11.74 -9.47 6.11
N TRP A 169 -10.70 -8.77 6.57
CA TRP A 169 -10.30 -7.49 5.99
C TRP A 169 -9.67 -7.67 4.61
N ASP A 170 -9.96 -6.77 3.69
CA ASP A 170 -9.26 -6.69 2.42
C ASP A 170 -7.93 -5.95 2.60
N ILE A 171 -6.83 -6.53 2.12
CA ILE A 171 -5.48 -6.07 2.51
C ILE A 171 -4.73 -5.56 1.30
N ALA A 172 -4.23 -4.33 1.41
CA ALA A 172 -3.14 -3.82 0.59
C ALA A 172 -1.83 -3.93 1.34
N PHE A 173 -0.88 -4.71 0.83
CA PHE A 173 0.47 -4.76 1.38
C PHE A 173 1.31 -3.63 0.78
N ARG A 174 2.10 -2.96 1.62
CA ARG A 174 2.90 -1.80 1.23
C ARG A 174 4.40 -2.05 1.36
N PRO A 175 5.04 -2.67 0.36
CA PRO A 175 6.48 -2.79 0.31
C PRO A 175 7.14 -1.45 0.00
N ARG A 176 8.38 -1.27 0.43
CA ARG A 176 9.20 -0.06 0.36
C ARG A 176 10.49 -0.36 -0.39
N ASN A 177 10.97 0.62 -1.16
CA ASN A 177 12.33 0.58 -1.67
C ASN A 177 13.35 1.06 -0.63
N PHE A 178 14.56 0.53 -0.72
CA PHE A 178 15.70 1.01 0.06
C PHE A 178 17.01 0.73 -0.69
N PRO A 179 18.06 1.56 -0.54
CA PRO A 179 19.36 1.27 -1.12
C PRO A 179 19.87 -0.11 -0.72
N GLN A 180 20.34 -0.86 -1.72
CA GLN A 180 20.85 -2.22 -1.53
C GLN A 180 19.79 -3.23 -1.02
N LEU A 181 18.52 -2.99 -1.38
CA LEU A 181 17.49 -4.01 -1.31
C LEU A 181 17.89 -5.24 -2.12
N SER A 182 17.57 -6.43 -1.61
CA SER A 182 17.69 -7.72 -2.29
C SER A 182 16.38 -8.50 -2.17
N ALA A 183 16.18 -9.49 -3.06
CA ALA A 183 15.02 -10.39 -3.04
C ALA A 183 13.68 -9.64 -3.01
N VAL A 184 13.50 -8.70 -3.94
CA VAL A 184 12.31 -7.83 -3.96
C VAL A 184 11.06 -8.68 -4.17
N GLY A 185 10.11 -8.57 -3.25
CA GLY A 185 8.82 -9.25 -3.32
C GLY A 185 8.85 -10.78 -3.14
N ALA A 186 10.01 -11.36 -2.86
CA ALA A 186 10.12 -12.78 -2.49
C ALA A 186 9.32 -13.14 -1.22
N ASP A 187 9.02 -12.13 -0.40
CA ASP A 187 8.25 -12.22 0.84
C ASP A 187 6.87 -11.56 0.74
N PHE A 188 6.35 -11.30 -0.46
CA PHE A 188 4.99 -10.80 -0.59
C PHE A 188 4.01 -11.80 0.03
N PRO A 189 3.19 -11.34 1.00
CA PRO A 189 2.36 -12.24 1.77
C PRO A 189 1.25 -12.84 0.90
N GLU A 190 0.97 -14.12 1.09
CA GLU A 190 -0.21 -14.75 0.51
C GLU A 190 -1.49 -14.14 1.09
N GLY A 191 -2.57 -14.15 0.32
CA GLY A 191 -3.89 -13.68 0.77
C GLY A 191 -4.05 -12.16 0.85
N VAL A 192 -3.11 -11.37 0.32
CA VAL A 192 -3.31 -9.93 0.08
C VAL A 192 -3.75 -9.69 -1.36
N SER A 193 -4.61 -8.70 -1.57
CA SER A 193 -5.21 -8.40 -2.87
C SER A 193 -4.38 -7.38 -3.67
N TYR A 194 -3.70 -6.47 -2.96
CA TYR A 194 -3.07 -5.30 -3.57
C TYR A 194 -1.63 -5.11 -3.10
N ILE A 195 -0.79 -4.62 -4.01
CA ILE A 195 0.54 -4.09 -3.69
C ILE A 195 0.50 -2.58 -3.91
N ILE A 196 0.72 -1.79 -2.85
CA ILE A 196 0.78 -0.32 -2.94
C ILE A 196 2.13 0.13 -2.38
N HIS A 197 3.09 0.42 -3.25
CA HIS A 197 4.45 0.77 -2.85
C HIS A 197 4.48 1.98 -1.90
N ALA A 198 5.23 1.87 -0.81
CA ALA A 198 5.43 2.92 0.18
C ALA A 198 6.58 3.86 -0.21
N GLY A 199 6.45 5.14 0.14
CA GLY A 199 7.45 6.16 -0.14
C GLY A 199 7.40 6.71 -1.56
N THR A 200 8.52 7.27 -2.00
CA THR A 200 8.66 7.97 -3.30
C THR A 200 9.27 7.09 -4.39
N GLU A 201 9.48 5.81 -4.12
CA GLU A 201 10.13 4.88 -5.06
C GLU A 201 9.39 3.55 -5.05
N ILE A 202 9.29 2.93 -6.23
CA ILE A 202 8.85 1.55 -6.38
C ILE A 202 9.90 0.62 -5.77
N ALA A 203 9.46 -0.38 -5.00
CA ALA A 203 10.35 -1.37 -4.41
C ALA A 203 11.19 -2.05 -5.51
N GLY A 204 12.50 -2.19 -5.31
CA GLY A 204 13.40 -2.76 -6.31
C GLY A 204 13.92 -1.76 -7.33
N HIS A 205 13.50 -0.49 -7.32
CA HIS A 205 14.15 0.52 -8.14
C HIS A 205 15.62 0.76 -7.69
N PRO A 206 16.58 0.98 -8.59
CA PRO A 206 16.52 0.81 -10.04
C PRO A 206 16.82 -0.62 -10.53
N ASN A 207 17.39 -1.48 -9.70
CA ASN A 207 18.13 -2.67 -10.17
C ASN A 207 17.33 -3.98 -10.17
N LEU A 208 16.17 -4.03 -9.51
CA LEU A 208 15.37 -5.24 -9.30
C LEU A 208 13.94 -5.09 -9.88
N ILE A 209 13.72 -4.15 -10.79
CA ILE A 209 12.40 -3.90 -11.38
C ILE A 209 11.86 -5.13 -12.12
N ASP A 210 12.72 -5.86 -12.82
CA ASP A 210 12.30 -7.06 -13.57
C ASP A 210 11.87 -8.19 -12.63
N GLU A 211 12.61 -8.42 -11.55
CA GLU A 211 12.23 -9.36 -10.48
C GLU A 211 10.89 -8.96 -9.84
N LEU A 212 10.71 -7.66 -9.52
CA LEU A 212 9.44 -7.16 -8.99
C LEU A 212 8.28 -7.45 -9.94
N VAL A 213 8.47 -7.23 -11.24
CA VAL A 213 7.41 -7.45 -12.25
C VAL A 213 6.98 -8.91 -12.28
N GLU A 214 7.92 -9.86 -12.19
CA GLU A 214 7.62 -11.29 -12.18
C GLU A 214 6.79 -11.69 -10.95
N VAL A 215 7.20 -11.27 -9.76
CA VAL A 215 6.51 -11.62 -8.51
C VAL A 215 5.17 -10.87 -8.33
N SER A 216 4.98 -9.74 -9.02
CA SER A 216 3.78 -8.92 -8.90
C SER A 216 2.60 -9.34 -9.78
N GLN A 217 2.76 -10.35 -10.67
CA GLN A 217 1.72 -10.75 -11.62
C GLN A 217 0.42 -11.23 -10.95
N GLY A 218 0.52 -11.77 -9.73
CA GLY A 218 -0.63 -12.26 -8.96
C GLY A 218 -1.42 -11.17 -8.23
N PHE A 219 -0.96 -9.92 -8.24
CA PHE A 219 -1.52 -8.83 -7.45
C PHE A 219 -2.04 -7.70 -8.32
N LEU A 220 -2.96 -6.90 -7.77
CA LEU A 220 -3.25 -5.58 -8.32
C LEU A 220 -2.29 -4.55 -7.74
N THR A 221 -1.39 -4.05 -8.57
CA THR A 221 -0.48 -2.97 -8.18
C THR A 221 -1.22 -1.63 -8.21
N GLY A 222 -1.34 -1.00 -7.04
CA GLY A 222 -1.98 0.29 -6.87
C GLY A 222 -1.09 1.45 -7.30
N ILE A 223 -1.54 2.23 -8.28
CA ILE A 223 -0.87 3.44 -8.76
C ILE A 223 -1.49 4.66 -8.10
N ILE A 224 -0.72 5.37 -7.27
CA ILE A 224 -1.18 6.52 -6.50
C ILE A 224 -1.28 7.75 -7.40
N GLU A 225 -2.48 8.32 -7.49
CA GLU A 225 -2.72 9.51 -8.29
C GLU A 225 -1.98 10.74 -7.72
N GLY A 226 -1.31 11.49 -8.60
CA GLY A 226 -0.65 12.74 -8.22
C GLY A 226 0.61 12.58 -7.35
N THR A 227 1.05 11.34 -7.10
CA THR A 227 2.28 11.04 -6.34
C THR A 227 3.23 10.24 -7.23
N PRO A 228 4.08 10.90 -8.02
CA PRO A 228 5.09 10.20 -8.82
C PRO A 228 6.01 9.37 -7.93
N GLN A 229 6.22 8.12 -8.30
CA GLN A 229 7.20 7.24 -7.66
C GLN A 229 8.28 6.84 -8.68
N ASP A 230 9.55 6.92 -8.29
CA ASP A 230 10.64 6.50 -9.17
C ASP A 230 10.51 5.01 -9.49
N GLY A 231 10.69 4.65 -10.77
CA GLY A 231 10.46 3.29 -11.27
C GLY A 231 9.01 3.00 -11.69
N GLN A 232 8.02 3.83 -11.38
CA GLN A 232 6.60 3.56 -11.70
C GLN A 232 6.34 3.34 -13.20
N ASN A 233 6.93 4.18 -14.05
CA ASN A 233 6.78 4.07 -15.51
C ASN A 233 7.36 2.76 -16.07
N GLN A 234 8.27 2.12 -15.32
CA GLN A 234 8.88 0.86 -15.72
C GLN A 234 8.00 -0.35 -15.38
N ILE A 235 6.96 -0.21 -14.54
CA ILE A 235 6.09 -1.32 -14.12
C ILE A 235 4.64 -1.20 -14.60
N VAL A 236 4.12 0.02 -14.83
CA VAL A 236 2.67 0.28 -15.01
C VAL A 236 2.00 -0.54 -16.13
N ASN A 237 2.74 -0.89 -17.18
CA ASN A 237 2.24 -1.68 -18.32
C ASN A 237 2.72 -3.14 -18.31
N ARG A 238 3.38 -3.59 -17.24
CA ARG A 238 3.97 -4.92 -17.12
C ARG A 238 3.35 -5.76 -16.01
N VAL A 239 2.53 -5.16 -15.15
CA VAL A 239 1.80 -5.83 -14.07
C VAL A 239 0.32 -5.41 -14.12
N PRO A 240 -0.61 -6.20 -13.57
CA PRO A 240 -1.98 -5.76 -13.38
C PRO A 240 -2.02 -4.53 -12.47
N THR A 241 -2.65 -3.45 -12.90
CA THR A 241 -2.71 -2.20 -12.15
C THR A 241 -4.13 -1.77 -11.80
N THR A 242 -4.24 -0.98 -10.74
CA THR A 242 -5.47 -0.29 -10.37
C THR A 242 -5.15 1.11 -9.85
N ARG A 243 -6.06 2.06 -10.02
CA ARG A 243 -5.86 3.45 -9.60
C ARG A 243 -6.20 3.62 -8.13
N VAL A 244 -5.29 4.26 -7.39
CA VAL A 244 -5.43 4.64 -5.99
C VAL A 244 -5.61 6.15 -5.90
N PHE A 245 -6.66 6.60 -5.21
CA PHE A 245 -6.80 8.00 -4.83
C PHE A 245 -6.59 8.17 -3.33
N SER A 246 -5.76 9.13 -2.96
CA SER A 246 -5.44 9.46 -1.57
C SER A 246 -5.40 10.98 -1.38
N ILE A 247 -5.80 11.44 -0.21
CA ILE A 247 -5.56 12.82 0.25
C ILE A 247 -4.39 12.77 1.24
N SER A 248 -3.40 13.66 1.11
CA SER A 248 -2.28 13.72 2.05
C SER A 248 -2.78 14.09 3.46
N GLN A 249 -2.12 13.60 4.51
CA GLN A 249 -2.52 13.89 5.90
C GLN A 249 -2.59 15.39 6.16
N GLU A 250 -1.57 16.13 5.70
CA GLU A 250 -1.45 17.57 5.88
C GLU A 250 -2.61 18.33 5.26
N TRP A 251 -3.10 17.88 4.09
CA TRP A 251 -4.24 18.51 3.45
C TRP A 251 -5.56 18.07 4.08
N LEU A 252 -5.72 16.79 4.40
CA LEU A 252 -6.92 16.26 5.05
C LEU A 252 -7.23 17.00 6.36
N ASP A 253 -6.22 17.21 7.21
CA ASP A 253 -6.37 17.90 8.50
C ASP A 253 -6.76 19.39 8.37
N THR A 254 -6.79 19.94 7.15
CA THR A 254 -7.17 21.34 6.88
C THR A 254 -8.61 21.51 6.41
N MET A 255 -9.35 20.42 6.19
CA MET A 255 -10.71 20.46 5.64
C MET A 255 -11.68 19.60 6.43
N ARG A 256 -12.95 19.98 6.44
CA ARG A 256 -13.99 19.19 7.11
C ARG A 256 -14.40 17.98 6.28
N PRO A 257 -15.01 16.94 6.87
CA PRO A 257 -15.41 15.73 6.14
C PRO A 257 -16.31 16.00 4.94
N GLU A 258 -17.24 16.96 5.04
CA GLU A 258 -18.12 17.37 3.94
C GLU A 258 -17.37 17.97 2.74
N GLU A 259 -16.14 18.46 2.94
CA GLU A 259 -15.26 18.94 1.89
C GLU A 259 -14.40 17.79 1.33
N ALA A 260 -13.96 16.85 2.17
CA ALA A 260 -13.16 15.71 1.76
C ALA A 260 -13.95 14.69 0.93
N VAL A 261 -15.19 14.36 1.32
CA VAL A 261 -16.02 13.34 0.66
C VAL A 261 -16.19 13.56 -0.85
N PRO A 262 -16.59 14.75 -1.34
CA PRO A 262 -16.74 14.99 -2.77
C PRO A 262 -15.47 14.72 -3.58
N ARG A 263 -14.27 14.89 -3.01
CA ARG A 263 -13.00 14.65 -3.70
C ARG A 263 -12.76 13.17 -3.96
N PHE A 264 -13.10 12.31 -2.99
CA PHE A 264 -13.05 10.86 -3.16
C PHE A 264 -14.10 10.36 -4.16
N VAL A 265 -15.32 10.89 -4.09
CA VAL A 265 -16.39 10.56 -5.04
C VAL A 265 -15.99 10.94 -6.47
N LEU A 266 -15.45 12.16 -6.65
CA LEU A 266 -14.95 12.63 -7.95
C LEU A 266 -13.84 11.72 -8.49
N ALA A 267 -12.93 11.29 -7.63
CA ALA A 267 -11.85 10.37 -8.03
C ALA A 267 -12.40 9.03 -8.52
N ALA A 268 -13.40 8.47 -7.84
CA ALA A 268 -14.04 7.23 -8.25
C ALA A 268 -14.82 7.39 -9.57
N ASN A 269 -15.62 8.45 -9.68
CA ASN A 269 -16.50 8.68 -10.83
C ASN A 269 -15.76 9.13 -12.10
N GLU A 270 -14.95 10.17 -12.01
CA GLU A 270 -14.36 10.82 -13.20
C GLU A 270 -12.98 10.27 -13.56
N ARG A 271 -12.25 9.80 -12.54
CA ARG A 271 -10.86 9.37 -12.71
C ARG A 271 -10.70 7.85 -12.60
N GLY A 272 -11.77 7.11 -12.30
CA GLY A 272 -11.75 5.65 -12.24
C GLY A 272 -10.86 5.09 -11.13
N ALA A 273 -10.67 5.84 -10.02
CA ALA A 273 -10.02 5.32 -8.83
C ALA A 273 -10.88 4.21 -8.21
N ARG A 274 -10.31 3.01 -8.06
CA ARG A 274 -11.02 1.85 -7.48
C ARG A 274 -10.59 1.59 -6.04
N LEU A 275 -9.38 2.00 -5.68
CA LEU A 275 -8.89 1.98 -4.31
C LEU A 275 -8.93 3.39 -3.75
N LEU A 276 -9.78 3.62 -2.74
CA LEU A 276 -9.89 4.90 -2.05
C LEU A 276 -9.12 4.79 -0.74
N TYR A 277 -7.94 5.40 -0.73
CA TYR A 277 -7.01 5.35 0.38
C TYR A 277 -7.33 6.45 1.39
N LEU A 278 -7.84 6.05 2.53
CA LEU A 278 -8.26 6.90 3.62
C LEU A 278 -7.15 7.00 4.67
N ARG A 279 -7.12 8.15 5.33
CA ARG A 279 -6.37 8.36 6.56
C ARG A 279 -7.36 8.89 7.61
N PRO A 280 -7.20 8.52 8.89
CA PRO A 280 -7.95 9.18 9.93
C PRO A 280 -7.52 10.64 10.05
N TYR A 281 -8.41 11.48 10.57
CA TYR A 281 -8.01 12.81 11.02
C TYR A 281 -7.04 12.65 12.19
N SER A 282 -5.90 13.36 12.11
CA SER A 282 -4.82 13.22 13.10
C SER A 282 -4.72 14.41 14.05
N ARG A 283 -5.56 15.43 13.85
CA ARG A 283 -5.55 16.68 14.61
C ARG A 283 -6.96 17.16 14.87
N GLU A 284 -7.16 17.87 15.97
CA GLU A 284 -8.44 18.50 16.32
C GLU A 284 -8.67 19.86 15.63
N ARG A 285 -7.94 20.15 14.54
CA ARG A 285 -8.01 21.44 13.85
C ARG A 285 -9.42 21.75 13.33
N MET A 286 -10.15 20.72 12.92
CA MET A 286 -11.51 20.79 12.36
C MET A 286 -12.56 20.24 13.34
N GLY A 287 -12.29 20.28 14.66
CA GLY A 287 -13.14 19.65 15.68
C GLY A 287 -12.66 18.25 16.05
N ASP A 288 -13.54 17.44 16.66
CA ASP A 288 -13.21 16.09 17.12
C ASP A 288 -12.68 15.21 15.97
N MET A 289 -11.43 14.75 16.09
CA MET A 289 -10.77 13.98 15.04
C MET A 289 -11.41 12.59 14.86
N PHE A 290 -11.96 11.99 15.91
CA PHE A 290 -12.63 10.70 15.81
C PHE A 290 -13.95 10.85 15.06
N GLY A 291 -14.82 11.77 15.51
CA GLY A 291 -16.07 12.09 14.85
C GLY A 291 -15.89 12.54 13.39
N ASN A 292 -14.81 13.29 13.09
CA ASN A 292 -14.48 13.66 11.71
C ASN A 292 -14.09 12.44 10.86
N THR A 293 -13.36 11.48 11.43
CA THR A 293 -13.00 10.24 10.73
C THR A 293 -14.26 9.39 10.47
N GLU A 294 -15.14 9.27 11.46
CA GLU A 294 -16.42 8.56 11.32
C GLU A 294 -17.35 9.22 10.29
N ALA A 295 -17.44 10.54 10.30
CA ALA A 295 -18.21 11.33 9.33
C ALA A 295 -17.64 11.20 7.91
N LEU A 296 -16.31 11.17 7.76
CA LEU A 296 -15.66 10.94 6.46
C LEU A 296 -16.04 9.56 5.90
N ILE A 297 -15.92 8.50 6.70
CA ILE A 297 -16.19 7.14 6.24
C ILE A 297 -17.68 6.97 5.93
N SER A 298 -18.57 7.30 6.87
CA SER A 298 -20.01 7.14 6.69
C SER A 298 -20.56 8.03 5.55
N GLY A 299 -20.08 9.27 5.45
CA GLY A 299 -20.43 10.20 4.39
C GLY A 299 -19.95 9.71 3.02
N LEU A 300 -18.73 9.18 2.94
CA LEU A 300 -18.19 8.62 1.70
C LEU A 300 -18.97 7.38 1.25
N VAL A 301 -19.26 6.45 2.16
CA VAL A 301 -20.05 5.24 1.85
C VAL A 301 -21.45 5.62 1.35
N THR A 302 -22.09 6.60 1.98
CA THR A 302 -23.41 7.10 1.58
C THR A 302 -23.36 7.72 0.18
N ALA A 303 -22.41 8.61 -0.07
CA ALA A 303 -22.27 9.30 -1.34
C ALA A 303 -21.93 8.34 -2.50
N LEU A 304 -21.01 7.39 -2.28
CA LEU A 304 -20.67 6.37 -3.27
C LEU A 304 -21.86 5.48 -3.61
N LYS A 305 -22.64 5.05 -2.62
CA LYS A 305 -23.86 4.25 -2.86
C LYS A 305 -24.91 5.03 -3.64
N ALA A 306 -25.06 6.34 -3.39
CA ALA A 306 -25.95 7.20 -4.15
C ALA A 306 -25.55 7.31 -5.63
N GLU A 307 -24.24 7.25 -5.92
CA GLU A 307 -23.65 7.23 -7.27
C GLU A 307 -23.64 5.82 -7.92
N GLY A 308 -24.26 4.84 -7.26
CA GLY A 308 -24.39 3.46 -7.74
C GLY A 308 -23.17 2.57 -7.49
N PHE A 309 -22.24 2.97 -6.61
CA PHE A 309 -21.12 2.11 -6.22
C PHE A 309 -21.51 1.10 -5.14
N THR A 310 -20.85 -0.04 -5.21
CA THR A 310 -20.76 -1.07 -4.19
C THR A 310 -19.42 -0.90 -3.47
N ILE A 311 -19.40 -1.19 -2.16
CA ILE A 311 -18.17 -1.20 -1.38
C ILE A 311 -17.77 -2.65 -1.19
N GLY A 312 -16.54 -3.01 -1.60
CA GLY A 312 -16.07 -4.38 -1.57
C GLY A 312 -14.68 -4.55 -2.17
N PRO A 313 -14.16 -5.79 -2.21
CA PRO A 313 -12.87 -6.09 -2.81
C PRO A 313 -12.88 -5.86 -4.31
N VAL A 314 -11.85 -5.19 -4.80
CA VAL A 314 -11.61 -4.91 -6.21
C VAL A 314 -10.86 -6.07 -6.85
N ARG A 315 -11.39 -6.57 -7.97
CA ARG A 315 -10.75 -7.62 -8.78
C ARG A 315 -10.10 -7.06 -10.05
N PRO A 316 -9.10 -7.76 -10.64
CA PRO A 316 -8.57 -7.41 -11.95
C PRO A 316 -9.69 -7.27 -12.98
N LEU A 317 -9.58 -6.25 -13.84
CA LEU A 317 -10.49 -6.12 -14.97
C LEU A 317 -10.09 -7.18 -16.00
N VAL A 318 -10.89 -8.24 -16.11
CA VAL A 318 -10.73 -9.23 -17.18
C VAL A 318 -11.34 -8.64 -18.44
N TYR A 319 -10.50 -8.10 -19.32
CA TYR A 319 -10.93 -7.72 -20.66
C TYR A 319 -10.63 -8.87 -21.62
N GLU A 320 -11.65 -9.68 -21.94
CA GLU A 320 -11.58 -10.65 -23.04
C GLU A 320 -12.19 -10.01 -24.30
N PRO A 321 -11.37 -9.51 -25.24
CA PRO A 321 -11.89 -9.02 -26.51
C PRO A 321 -12.44 -10.19 -27.32
N ASN A 322 -13.70 -10.09 -27.73
CA ASN A 322 -14.31 -11.06 -28.62
C ASN A 322 -13.61 -11.03 -30.00
N HIS A 323 -12.74 -12.01 -30.25
CA HIS A 323 -11.87 -12.07 -31.44
C HIS A 323 -12.65 -12.00 -32.77
N SER A 324 -13.84 -12.60 -32.80
CA SER A 324 -14.76 -12.60 -33.94
C SER A 324 -15.25 -11.20 -34.32
N LEU A 325 -15.52 -10.35 -33.32
CA LEU A 325 -16.04 -9.01 -33.55
C LEU A 325 -14.95 -8.02 -33.97
N ARG A 326 -13.71 -8.21 -33.53
CA ARG A 326 -12.55 -7.43 -34.03
C ARG A 326 -12.31 -7.64 -35.53
N LEU A 327 -12.45 -8.88 -36.00
CA LEU A 327 -12.32 -9.23 -37.42
C LEU A 327 -13.43 -8.64 -38.29
N LEU A 328 -14.63 -8.42 -37.74
CA LEU A 328 -15.76 -7.81 -38.44
C LEU A 328 -15.71 -6.27 -38.44
N SER A 329 -14.86 -5.67 -37.59
CA SER A 329 -14.66 -4.22 -37.49
C SER A 329 -13.40 -3.70 -38.19
N ALA A 330 -12.56 -4.60 -38.72
CA ALA A 330 -11.37 -4.28 -39.51
C ALA A 330 -11.72 -4.21 -41.00
#